data_AF-A0A951TJZ5-F1
#
_entry.id   AF-A0A951TJZ5-F1
#
_cell.length_a   1.000
_cell.length_b   1.000
_cell.length_c   1.000
_cell.angle_alpha   90.00
_cell.angle_beta   90.00
_cell.angle_gamma   90.00
#
_symmetry.space_group_name_H-M   'P 1'
#
loop_
_entity.id
_entity.type
_entity.pdbx_description
1 polymer ?
#
loop_
_entity_poly.entity_id
_entity_poly.type
_entity_poly.pdbx_seq_one_letter_code
_entity_poly.pdbx_strand_id
1 'polypeptide(L)'
;MKQIALGYNGYLQDYDGRMPMISTGEQGWADSMQPYLKSWQVFQCPMEKEPPKPLSSDYFLNARVEGAPRNKIPFGGQTILLGEGLDNGAPNSHFSELPLDWKSDENSPARRHLDGANYAFVDGHVRWLKPEKISVQMPQKSRRPIATFTVR
;
A
#
# COMPACT_ATOMS: atom_id res chain seq x y z
N MET A 1 -7.97 4.87 2.35
CA MET A 1 -7.51 3.49 2.03
C MET A 1 -8.61 2.40 1.88
N LYS A 2 -9.68 2.34 2.69
CA LYS A 2 -10.73 1.28 2.53
C LYS A 2 -11.36 1.21 1.14
N GLN A 3 -11.60 2.36 0.51
CA GLN A 3 -12.12 2.42 -0.86
C GLN A 3 -11.13 1.81 -1.88
N ILE A 4 -9.82 2.03 -1.70
CA ILE A 4 -8.78 1.43 -2.56
C ILE A 4 -8.80 -0.09 -2.45
N ALA A 5 -8.92 -0.61 -1.22
CA ALA A 5 -8.99 -2.05 -0.98
C ALA A 5 -10.26 -2.71 -1.58
N LEU A 6 -11.37 -1.97 -1.74
CA LEU A 6 -12.55 -2.47 -2.44
C LEU A 6 -12.36 -2.49 -3.95
N GLY A 7 -11.83 -1.41 -4.55
CA GLY A 7 -11.57 -1.35 -6.00
C GLY A 7 -10.51 -2.35 -6.46
N TYR A 8 -9.59 -2.72 -5.58
CA TYR A 8 -8.59 -3.77 -5.79
C TYR A 8 -9.18 -5.12 -6.22
N ASN A 9 -10.37 -5.48 -5.74
CA ASN A 9 -11.03 -6.72 -6.17
C ASN A 9 -11.47 -6.67 -7.64
N GLY A 10 -11.82 -5.49 -8.16
CA GLY A 10 -12.10 -5.29 -9.58
C GLY A 10 -10.83 -5.44 -10.41
N TYR A 11 -9.74 -4.79 -9.99
CA TYR A 11 -8.43 -4.94 -10.63
C TYR A 11 -8.01 -6.41 -10.75
N LEU A 12 -8.12 -7.18 -9.66
CA LEU A 12 -7.74 -8.60 -9.71
C LEU A 12 -8.54 -9.43 -10.71
N GLN A 13 -9.80 -9.06 -10.99
CA GLN A 13 -10.63 -9.79 -11.96
C GLN A 13 -10.15 -9.57 -13.40
N ASP A 14 -9.74 -8.34 -13.72
CA ASP A 14 -9.33 -7.96 -15.08
C ASP A 14 -7.86 -8.30 -15.39
N TYR A 15 -7.05 -8.53 -14.37
CA TYR A 15 -5.60 -8.76 -14.49
C TYR A 15 -5.17 -10.17 -14.01
N ASP A 16 -5.98 -11.20 -14.29
CA ASP A 16 -5.69 -12.62 -14.00
C ASP A 16 -5.30 -12.91 -12.53
N GLY A 17 -5.85 -12.14 -11.60
CA GLY A 17 -5.55 -12.24 -10.18
C GLY A 17 -4.10 -11.85 -9.81
N ARG A 18 -3.41 -11.06 -10.63
CA ARG A 18 -2.06 -10.56 -10.35
C ARG A 18 -2.10 -9.25 -9.56
N MET A 19 -1.07 -9.03 -8.75
CA MET A 19 -0.88 -7.72 -8.11
C MET A 19 -0.61 -6.62 -9.13
N PRO A 20 -0.94 -5.35 -8.80
CA PRO A 20 -0.54 -4.20 -9.58
C PRO A 20 0.94 -4.20 -9.90
N MET A 21 1.28 -3.82 -11.13
CA MET A 21 2.64 -3.45 -11.51
C MET A 21 2.95 -2.06 -10.95
N ILE A 22 4.15 -1.85 -10.42
CA ILE A 22 4.66 -0.54 -9.99
C ILE A 22 4.61 0.40 -11.19
N SER A 23 5.07 -0.09 -12.35
CA SER A 23 4.96 0.62 -13.62
C SER A 23 4.89 -0.34 -14.80
N THR A 24 4.08 0.02 -15.80
CA THR A 24 4.04 -0.61 -17.12
C THR A 24 4.83 0.17 -18.18
N GLY A 25 5.65 1.13 -17.75
CA GLY A 25 6.34 2.10 -18.61
C GLY A 25 5.51 3.36 -18.85
N GLU A 26 4.23 3.22 -19.22
CA GLU A 26 3.33 4.36 -19.49
C GLU A 26 2.54 4.79 -18.25
N GLN A 27 2.25 3.87 -17.34
CA GLN A 27 1.36 4.07 -16.19
C GLN A 27 1.99 3.53 -14.91
N GLY A 28 1.69 4.17 -13.78
CA GLY A 28 1.99 3.67 -12.45
C GLY A 28 0.85 2.79 -11.90
N TRP A 29 1.10 2.15 -10.76
CA TRP A 29 0.09 1.32 -10.10
C TRP A 29 -1.20 2.11 -9.81
N ALA A 30 -1.11 3.39 -9.44
CA ALA A 30 -2.29 4.19 -9.12
C ALA A 30 -3.13 4.48 -10.36
N ASP A 31 -2.50 4.75 -11.51
CA ASP A 31 -3.19 4.89 -12.80
C ASP A 31 -3.96 3.62 -13.15
N SER A 32 -3.33 2.45 -12.97
CA SER A 32 -3.94 1.14 -13.27
C SER A 32 -5.16 0.83 -12.38
N MET A 33 -5.20 1.41 -11.18
CA MET A 33 -6.27 1.24 -10.21
C MET A 33 -7.42 2.24 -10.43
N GLN A 34 -7.15 3.38 -11.08
CA GLN A 34 -8.09 4.47 -11.28
C GLN A 34 -9.45 4.03 -11.87
N PRO A 35 -9.51 3.13 -12.88
CA PRO A 35 -10.78 2.70 -13.48
C PRO A 35 -11.73 2.02 -12.49
N TYR A 36 -11.21 1.45 -11.40
CA TYR A 36 -11.99 0.75 -10.37
C TYR A 36 -12.39 1.65 -9.20
N LEU A 37 -11.72 2.80 -9.05
CA LEU A 37 -11.95 3.75 -7.95
C LEU A 37 -12.75 4.98 -8.39
N LYS A 38 -12.80 5.27 -9.70
CA LYS A 38 -13.63 6.30 -10.35
C LYS A 38 -13.32 7.75 -9.94
N SER A 39 -12.41 7.98 -9.00
CA SER A 39 -12.05 9.31 -8.51
C SER A 39 -10.60 9.31 -8.03
N TRP A 40 -9.82 10.29 -8.50
CA TRP A 40 -8.43 10.47 -8.08
C TRP A 40 -8.29 10.91 -6.62
N GLN A 41 -9.33 11.54 -6.05
CA GLN A 41 -9.38 11.91 -4.63
C GLN A 41 -9.26 10.69 -3.70
N VAL A 42 -9.59 9.49 -4.18
CA VAL A 42 -9.44 8.24 -3.41
C VAL A 42 -7.98 7.90 -3.13
N PHE A 43 -7.04 8.37 -3.98
CA PHE A 43 -5.60 8.18 -3.81
C PHE A 43 -4.95 9.23 -2.90
N GLN A 44 -5.75 10.13 -2.35
CA GLN A 44 -5.31 11.22 -1.50
C GLN A 44 -5.68 10.92 -0.05
N CYS A 45 -4.87 11.41 0.86
CA CYS A 45 -5.08 11.25 2.28
C CYS A 45 -6.04 12.35 2.78
N PRO A 46 -7.17 12.03 3.43
CA PRO A 46 -8.12 13.06 3.86
C PRO A 46 -7.59 14.04 4.91
N MET A 47 -6.47 13.71 5.57
CA MET A 47 -5.83 14.59 6.53
C MET A 47 -4.82 15.54 5.88
N GLU A 48 -4.51 15.33 4.60
CA GLU A 48 -3.57 16.17 3.89
C GLU A 48 -4.18 17.57 3.68
N LYS A 49 -3.34 18.58 3.91
CA LYS A 49 -3.75 19.99 3.81
C LYS A 49 -3.43 20.55 2.44
N GLU A 50 -2.42 20.01 1.78
CA GLU A 50 -2.06 20.39 0.43
C GLU A 50 -3.15 19.97 -0.57
N PRO A 51 -3.43 20.81 -1.58
CA PRO A 51 -4.35 20.43 -2.63
C PRO A 51 -3.78 19.25 -3.43
N PRO A 52 -4.64 18.30 -3.85
CA PRO A 52 -4.20 17.12 -4.57
C PRO A 52 -3.66 17.51 -5.95
N LYS A 53 -2.47 17.00 -6.29
CA LYS A 53 -1.89 17.14 -7.63
C LYS A 53 -2.52 16.14 -8.60
N PRO A 54 -2.71 16.49 -9.88
CA PRO A 54 -3.13 15.54 -10.89
C PRO A 54 -2.19 14.33 -10.96
N LEU A 55 -2.77 13.14 -11.16
CA LEU A 55 -2.01 11.88 -11.34
C LEU A 55 -1.03 11.62 -10.19
N SER A 56 -1.46 11.81 -8.95
CA SER A 56 -0.64 11.59 -7.75
C SER A 56 -1.32 10.66 -6.75
N SER A 57 -0.52 10.13 -5.82
CA SER A 57 -1.01 9.35 -4.69
C SER A 57 -0.23 9.63 -3.42
N ASP A 58 -0.95 9.71 -2.30
CA ASP A 58 -0.40 9.78 -0.94
C ASP A 58 -0.18 8.40 -0.33
N TYR A 59 -0.22 7.36 -1.17
CA TYR A 59 -0.04 5.97 -0.79
C TYR A 59 1.08 5.35 -1.62
N PHE A 60 1.67 4.28 -1.12
CA PHE A 60 2.68 3.51 -1.85
C PHE A 60 2.21 2.08 -2.10
N LEU A 61 2.73 1.46 -3.16
CA LEU A 61 2.67 0.02 -3.38
C LEU A 61 3.86 -0.71 -2.73
N ASN A 62 3.61 -1.84 -2.08
CA ASN A 62 4.67 -2.73 -1.68
C ASN A 62 5.34 -3.34 -2.92
N ALA A 63 6.57 -2.92 -3.21
CA ALA A 63 7.29 -3.33 -4.39
C ALA A 63 7.55 -4.85 -4.46
N ARG A 64 7.58 -5.51 -3.30
CA ARG A 64 7.84 -6.96 -3.24
C ARG A 64 6.66 -7.79 -3.71
N VAL A 65 5.45 -7.24 -3.78
CA VAL A 65 4.28 -8.01 -4.26
C VAL A 65 4.00 -7.80 -5.75
N GLU A 66 4.70 -6.86 -6.40
CA GLU A 66 4.44 -6.44 -7.78
C GLU A 66 4.25 -7.62 -8.75
N GLY A 67 3.17 -7.61 -9.52
CA GLY A 67 2.88 -8.60 -10.57
C GLY A 67 2.66 -10.04 -10.10
N ALA A 68 2.88 -10.35 -8.82
CA ALA A 68 2.78 -11.70 -8.29
C ALA A 68 1.32 -12.18 -8.29
N PRO A 69 1.04 -13.46 -8.59
CA PRO A 69 -0.31 -13.99 -8.47
C PRO A 69 -0.78 -13.95 -7.01
N ARG A 70 -1.98 -13.41 -6.77
CA ARG A 70 -2.62 -13.27 -5.46
C ARG A 70 -2.60 -14.54 -4.62
N ASN A 71 -2.85 -15.67 -5.26
CA ASN A 71 -2.90 -17.00 -4.63
C ASN A 71 -1.51 -17.59 -4.32
N LYS A 72 -0.42 -16.98 -4.80
CA LYS A 72 0.96 -17.38 -4.48
C LYS A 72 1.59 -16.57 -3.36
N ILE A 73 0.97 -15.45 -2.96
CA ILE A 73 1.46 -14.65 -1.83
C ILE A 73 0.98 -15.27 -0.51
N PRO A 74 1.88 -15.87 0.29
CA PRO A 74 1.51 -16.43 1.58
C PRO A 74 1.17 -15.30 2.57
N PHE A 75 0.43 -15.65 3.64
CA PHE A 75 0.10 -14.73 4.73
C PHE A 75 -0.60 -13.43 4.25
N GLY A 76 -1.52 -13.51 3.28
CA GLY A 76 -2.14 -12.32 2.67
C GLY A 76 -2.73 -11.31 3.65
N GLY A 77 -3.22 -11.74 4.82
CA GLY A 77 -3.70 -10.85 5.88
C GLY A 77 -2.62 -10.24 6.79
N GLN A 78 -1.35 -10.51 6.51
CA GLN A 78 -0.17 -9.92 7.15
C GLN A 78 0.76 -9.26 6.14
N THR A 79 0.70 -9.65 4.87
CA THR A 79 1.48 -9.01 3.79
C THR A 79 0.84 -7.67 3.42
N ILE A 80 1.61 -6.60 3.53
CA ILE A 80 1.19 -5.25 3.13
C ILE A 80 1.09 -5.21 1.60
N LEU A 81 -0.01 -4.67 1.10
CA LEU A 81 -0.21 -4.33 -0.30
C LEU A 81 0.05 -2.83 -0.51
N LEU A 82 -0.61 -1.98 0.27
CA LEU A 82 -0.46 -0.52 0.23
C LEU A 82 -0.24 0.05 1.63
N GLY A 83 0.44 1.18 1.71
CA GLY A 83 0.59 1.97 2.94
C GLY A 83 0.61 3.47 2.68
N GLU A 84 0.63 4.26 3.74
CA GLU A 84 0.79 5.72 3.68
C GLU A 84 2.15 6.09 3.08
N GLY A 85 2.14 6.93 2.04
CA GLY A 85 3.30 7.42 1.31
C GLY A 85 3.48 8.93 1.44
N LEU A 86 4.44 9.47 0.68
CA LEU A 86 4.68 10.91 0.61
C LEU A 86 3.49 11.64 -0.02
N ASP A 87 3.27 12.88 0.41
CA ASP A 87 2.17 13.70 -0.11
C ASP A 87 2.39 14.06 -1.57
N ASN A 88 1.35 13.89 -2.37
CA ASN A 88 1.35 14.05 -3.80
C ASN A 88 2.48 13.27 -4.50
N GLY A 89 2.77 12.05 -4.01
CA GLY A 89 3.72 11.14 -4.62
C GLY A 89 3.36 10.79 -6.05
N ALA A 90 4.36 10.39 -6.85
CA ALA A 90 4.14 9.88 -8.20
C ALA A 90 3.18 8.68 -8.20
N PRO A 91 2.44 8.41 -9.28
CA PRO A 91 1.43 7.34 -9.32
C PRO A 91 2.06 5.94 -9.32
N ASN A 92 3.38 5.86 -9.46
CA ASN A 92 4.19 4.64 -9.30
C ASN A 92 4.91 4.58 -7.94
N SER A 93 4.55 5.42 -6.95
CA SER A 93 5.21 5.46 -5.64
C SER A 93 5.19 4.09 -4.97
N HIS A 94 6.34 3.60 -4.53
CA HIS A 94 6.50 2.24 -4.01
C HIS A 94 7.63 2.15 -3.00
N PHE A 95 7.56 1.14 -2.14
CA PHE A 95 8.65 0.81 -1.22
C PHE A 95 8.79 -0.71 -1.05
N SER A 96 10.03 -1.16 -0.86
CA SER A 96 10.33 -2.55 -0.48
C SER A 96 10.37 -2.77 1.04
N GLU A 97 10.40 -1.68 1.81
CA GLU A 97 10.35 -1.62 3.26
C GLU A 97 10.01 -0.20 3.71
N LEU A 98 9.58 -0.01 4.96
CA LEU A 98 9.44 1.36 5.49
C LEU A 98 10.82 2.06 5.55
N PRO A 99 10.93 3.29 5.01
CA PRO A 99 12.11 4.12 5.21
C PRO A 99 12.49 4.22 6.70
N LEU A 100 13.79 4.17 7.00
CA LEU A 100 14.28 4.08 8.38
C LEU A 100 13.95 5.33 9.19
N ASP A 101 14.10 6.50 8.57
CA ASP A 101 13.76 7.81 9.11
C ASP A 101 12.28 7.93 9.48
N TRP A 102 11.37 7.33 8.70
CA TRP A 102 9.93 7.32 9.00
C TRP A 102 9.59 6.57 10.29
N LYS A 103 10.46 5.67 10.75
CA LYS A 103 10.25 4.99 12.03
C LYS A 103 10.49 5.91 13.22
N SER A 104 11.26 6.98 13.07
CA SER A 104 11.60 7.92 14.14
C SER A 104 10.96 9.29 14.01
N ASP A 105 10.58 9.71 12.80
CA ASP A 105 9.97 11.02 12.57
C ASP A 105 8.43 10.97 12.77
N GLU A 106 7.94 11.74 13.74
CA GLU A 106 6.51 11.86 14.09
C GLU A 106 5.66 12.43 12.94
N ASN A 107 6.26 13.24 12.07
CA ASN A 107 5.57 13.82 10.92
C ASN A 107 5.60 12.92 9.68
N SER A 108 6.32 11.81 9.74
CA SER A 108 6.44 10.91 8.58
C SER A 108 5.11 10.25 8.23
N PRO A 109 4.95 9.80 6.97
CA PRO A 109 3.76 9.05 6.56
C PRO A 109 3.45 7.83 7.43
N ALA A 110 4.45 7.20 8.05
CA ALA A 110 4.28 6.04 8.92
C ALA A 110 3.76 6.37 10.33
N ARG A 111 3.76 7.65 10.74
CA ARG A 111 3.37 8.11 12.08
C ARG A 111 2.32 9.21 12.12
N ARG A 112 2.11 9.94 11.02
CA ARG A 112 1.24 11.13 10.97
C ARG A 112 -0.24 10.88 11.32
N HIS A 113 -0.68 9.62 11.42
CA HIS A 113 -2.04 9.25 11.83
C HIS A 113 -2.06 8.72 13.27
N LEU A 114 -1.93 9.59 14.26
CA LEU A 114 -1.97 9.24 15.70
C LEU A 114 -0.85 8.26 16.14
N ASP A 115 0.40 8.54 15.75
CA ASP A 115 1.59 7.70 15.95
C ASP A 115 1.61 6.39 15.14
N GLY A 116 0.84 6.34 14.07
CA GLY A 116 0.79 5.22 13.16
C GLY A 116 0.25 5.61 11.79
N ALA A 117 -0.15 4.59 11.04
CA ALA A 117 -0.60 4.74 9.66
C ALA A 117 -1.58 3.62 9.26
N ASN A 118 -2.36 3.87 8.22
CA ASN A 118 -3.23 2.87 7.62
C ASN A 118 -2.47 2.02 6.60
N TYR A 119 -2.72 0.72 6.60
CA TYR A 119 -2.14 -0.22 5.65
C TYR A 119 -3.21 -1.14 5.11
N ALA A 120 -3.25 -1.31 3.80
CA ALA A 120 -4.07 -2.31 3.13
C ALA A 120 -3.25 -3.58 2.94
N PHE A 121 -3.90 -4.71 3.11
CA PHE A 121 -3.27 -6.02 3.03
C PHE A 121 -3.70 -6.74 1.78
N VAL A 122 -2.92 -7.74 1.38
CA VAL A 122 -3.16 -8.47 0.14
C VAL A 122 -4.54 -9.16 0.18
N ASP A 123 -5.07 -9.53 1.35
CA ASP A 123 -6.45 -10.05 1.51
C ASP A 123 -7.58 -9.02 1.48
N GLY A 124 -7.25 -7.76 1.23
CA GLY A 124 -8.23 -6.69 1.07
C GLY A 124 -8.69 -6.06 2.37
N HIS A 125 -8.21 -6.51 3.54
CA HIS A 125 -8.47 -5.76 4.77
C HIS A 125 -7.55 -4.56 4.91
N VAL A 126 -7.95 -3.61 5.77
CA VAL A 126 -7.17 -2.43 6.11
C VAL A 126 -7.04 -2.36 7.62
N ARG A 127 -5.83 -2.09 8.12
CA ARG A 127 -5.56 -1.91 9.55
C ARG A 127 -4.72 -0.66 9.79
N TRP A 128 -5.00 -0.01 10.91
CA TRP A 128 -4.11 0.98 11.48
C TRP A 128 -3.00 0.26 12.26
N LEU A 129 -1.75 0.65 12.05
CA LEU A 129 -0.58 0.05 12.70
C LEU A 129 0.46 1.12 13.05
N LYS A 130 1.14 0.91 14.17
CA LYS A 130 2.38 1.62 14.49
C LYS A 130 3.55 1.03 13.69
N PRO A 131 4.58 1.83 13.34
CA PRO A 131 5.71 1.35 12.53
C PRO A 131 6.48 0.18 13.16
N GLU A 132 6.47 0.02 14.49
CA GLU A 132 7.14 -1.11 15.16
C GLU A 132 6.43 -2.45 14.94
N LYS A 133 5.22 -2.44 14.37
CA LYS A 133 4.47 -3.64 13.98
C LYS A 133 4.75 -4.07 12.54
N ILE A 134 5.70 -3.42 11.87
CA ILE A 134 6.01 -3.63 10.46
C ILE A 134 7.44 -4.17 10.31
N SER A 135 7.60 -5.21 9.50
CA SER A 135 8.86 -5.94 9.33
C SER A 135 9.15 -6.29 7.87
N VAL A 136 10.42 -6.59 7.63
CA VAL A 136 10.95 -7.17 6.38
C VAL A 136 11.30 -8.64 6.54
N GLN A 137 10.82 -9.27 7.61
CA GLN A 137 10.95 -10.70 7.86
C GLN A 137 9.65 -11.42 7.48
N MET A 138 9.78 -12.65 7.01
CA MET A 138 8.63 -13.52 6.77
C MET A 138 7.89 -13.80 8.09
N PRO A 139 6.55 -13.69 8.11
CA PRO A 139 5.75 -14.06 9.27
C PRO A 139 5.97 -15.52 9.66
N GLN A 140 6.03 -15.78 10.96
CA GLN A 140 6.09 -17.12 11.52
C GLN A 140 4.78 -17.42 12.24
N LYS A 141 4.22 -18.64 12.04
CA LYS A 141 2.92 -19.06 12.61
C LYS A 141 2.80 -18.90 14.14
N SER A 142 3.92 -18.89 14.88
CA SER A 142 3.95 -18.85 16.35
C SER A 142 4.23 -17.48 16.96
N ARG A 143 4.50 -16.44 16.16
CA ARG A 143 4.78 -15.08 16.66
C ARG A 143 3.55 -14.19 16.50
N ARG A 144 3.41 -13.19 17.40
CA ARG A 144 2.36 -12.15 17.31
C ARG A 144 2.31 -11.58 15.88
N PRO A 145 1.13 -11.23 15.34
CA PRO A 145 1.01 -10.79 13.96
C PRO A 145 1.83 -9.51 13.76
N ILE A 146 2.87 -9.63 12.94
CA ILE A 146 3.67 -8.50 12.46
C ILE A 146 3.29 -8.36 10.98
N ALA A 147 2.94 -7.14 10.57
CA ALA A 147 2.72 -6.85 9.16
C ALA A 147 4.07 -6.90 8.44
N THR A 148 4.10 -7.46 7.22
CA THR A 148 5.34 -7.67 6.48
C THR A 148 5.30 -7.05 5.10
N PHE A 149 6.45 -6.60 4.62
CA PHE A 149 6.66 -6.35 3.18
C PHE A 149 6.97 -7.64 2.42
N THR A 150 7.39 -8.69 3.12
CA THR A 150 8.11 -9.82 2.49
C THR A 150 7.18 -10.81 1.82
N VAL A 151 7.58 -11.22 0.62
CA VAL A 151 7.08 -12.41 -0.06
C VAL A 151 8.25 -13.37 -0.31
N ARG A 152 7.95 -14.64 -0.57
CA ARG A 152 8.95 -15.65 -0.96
C ARG A 152 9.01 -15.79 -2.46
#